data_AF-A0A820L7N2-F1
#
_entry.id   AF-A0A820L7N2-F1
#
_cell.length_a   1.000
_cell.length_b   1.000
_cell.length_c   1.000
_cell.angle_alpha   90.00
_cell.angle_beta   90.00
_cell.angle_gamma   90.00
#
_symmetry.space_group_name_H-M   'P 1'
#
loop_
_entity.id
_entity.type
_entity.pdbx_description
1 polymer ?
#
loop_
_entity_poly.entity_id
_entity_poly.type
_entity_poly.pdbx_seq_one_letter_code
_entity_poly.pdbx_strand_id
1 'polypeptide(L)'
;NCTKTGTQVFSWLLTLGGLSTFFTWGSICACHIMFRLAWKAQGHTLDELAFKAPLDIWGSCFGLLLNILCLIAQFYLAVFPLNSPSSAKAFFEAYLATPIILTFYLVWKIWKRTPFMRPSTIDLDTGRRLLDAQQLIDEEKTERRNWPIWKRIFHIFF
;
A
#
# COMPACT_ATOMS: atom_id res chain seq x y z
N ASN A 1 -14.59 -33.41 -19.40
CA ASN A 1 -15.34 -32.29 -18.79
C ASN A 1 -14.62 -31.62 -17.62
N CYS A 2 -13.73 -32.30 -16.89
CA CYS A 2 -13.06 -31.75 -15.69
C CYS A 2 -12.04 -30.63 -15.97
N THR A 3 -11.45 -30.57 -17.17
CA THR A 3 -10.43 -29.58 -17.52
C THR A 3 -11.01 -28.18 -17.74
N LYS A 4 -12.20 -28.06 -18.36
CA LYS A 4 -12.84 -26.77 -18.67
C LYS A 4 -13.28 -26.01 -17.41
N THR A 5 -13.84 -26.72 -16.43
CA THR A 5 -14.27 -26.12 -15.15
C THR A 5 -13.06 -25.74 -14.29
N GLY A 6 -12.02 -26.58 -14.25
CA GLY A 6 -10.80 -26.30 -13.49
C GLY A 6 -10.08 -25.05 -13.98
N THR A 7 -9.93 -24.88 -15.29
CA THR A 7 -9.32 -23.67 -15.87
C THR A 7 -10.13 -22.41 -15.59
N GLN A 8 -11.47 -22.52 -15.59
CA GLN A 8 -12.34 -21.39 -15.26
C GLN A 8 -12.17 -20.99 -13.78
N VAL A 9 -12.27 -21.93 -12.83
CA VAL A 9 -12.10 -21.60 -11.41
C VAL A 9 -10.70 -21.02 -11.12
N PHE A 10 -9.66 -21.56 -11.76
CA PHE A 10 -8.31 -21.02 -11.65
C PHE A 10 -8.22 -19.58 -12.17
N SER A 11 -8.83 -19.28 -13.33
CA SER A 11 -8.92 -17.93 -13.89
C SER A 11 -9.56 -16.95 -12.91
N TRP A 12 -10.67 -17.34 -12.29
CA TRP A 12 -11.35 -16.54 -11.27
C TRP A 12 -10.47 -16.30 -10.03
N LEU A 13 -9.78 -17.32 -9.53
CA LEU A 13 -8.89 -17.16 -8.37
C LEU A 13 -7.68 -16.28 -8.71
N LEU A 14 -7.15 -16.39 -9.92
CA LEU A 14 -6.03 -15.60 -10.40
C LEU A 14 -6.39 -14.11 -10.51
N THR A 15 -7.53 -13.78 -11.11
CA THR A 15 -8.01 -12.39 -11.24
C THR A 15 -8.34 -11.79 -9.87
N LEU A 16 -8.94 -12.58 -8.97
CA LEU A 16 -9.21 -12.18 -7.59
C LEU A 16 -7.93 -11.87 -6.80
N GLY A 17 -6.93 -12.76 -6.85
CA GLY A 17 -5.64 -12.57 -6.16
C GLY A 17 -4.84 -11.38 -6.71
N GLY A 18 -4.83 -11.21 -8.03
CA GLY A 18 -4.15 -10.10 -8.70
C GLY A 18 -4.75 -8.75 -8.31
N LEU A 19 -6.08 -8.61 -8.38
CA LEU A 19 -6.77 -7.38 -7.98
C LEU A 19 -6.59 -7.09 -6.48
N SER A 20 -6.70 -8.10 -5.62
CA SER A 20 -6.50 -7.95 -4.17
C SER A 20 -5.12 -7.39 -3.83
N THR A 21 -4.09 -7.76 -4.59
CA THR A 21 -2.73 -7.23 -4.42
C THR A 21 -2.71 -5.73 -4.67
N PHE A 22 -3.32 -5.24 -5.75
CA PHE A 22 -3.37 -3.79 -6.03
C PHE A 22 -4.11 -3.00 -4.94
N PHE A 23 -5.20 -3.54 -4.39
CA PHE A 23 -5.89 -2.91 -3.26
C PHE A 23 -5.01 -2.88 -2.00
N THR A 24 -4.29 -3.98 -1.72
CA THR A 24 -3.41 -4.07 -0.56
C THR A 24 -2.28 -3.05 -0.65
N TRP A 25 -1.53 -3.04 -1.75
CA TRP A 25 -0.43 -2.09 -1.96
C TRP A 25 -0.92 -0.65 -2.07
N GLY A 26 -2.04 -0.41 -2.76
CA GLY A 26 -2.68 0.90 -2.79
C GLY A 26 -3.06 1.42 -1.41
N SER A 27 -3.62 0.56 -0.55
CA SER A 27 -3.95 0.91 0.84
C SER A 27 -2.70 1.21 1.68
N ILE A 28 -1.62 0.44 1.52
CA ILE A 28 -0.34 0.68 2.19
C ILE A 28 0.23 2.04 1.77
N CYS A 29 0.25 2.34 0.48
CA CYS A 29 0.72 3.63 -0.03
C CYS A 29 -0.13 4.80 0.50
N ALA A 30 -1.46 4.66 0.50
CA ALA A 30 -2.37 5.69 1.03
C ALA A 30 -2.16 5.91 2.54
N CYS A 31 -2.06 4.85 3.33
CA CYS A 31 -1.77 4.92 4.75
C CYS A 31 -0.42 5.60 5.03
N HIS A 32 0.62 5.28 4.24
CA HIS A 32 1.93 5.92 4.40
C HIS A 32 1.87 7.42 4.09
N ILE A 33 1.19 7.84 3.02
CA ILE A 33 0.99 9.27 2.70
C ILE A 33 0.28 9.99 3.86
N MET A 34 -0.81 9.41 4.36
CA MET A 34 -1.56 9.97 5.48
C MET A 34 -0.74 10.05 6.76
N PHE A 35 0.05 9.02 7.07
CA PHE A 35 0.98 9.02 8.19
C PHE A 35 2.00 10.16 8.08
N ARG A 36 2.62 10.33 6.91
CA ARG A 36 3.61 11.39 6.68
C ARG A 36 3.00 12.80 6.75
N LEU A 37 1.76 12.96 6.30
CA LEU A 37 1.02 14.22 6.46
C LEU A 37 0.68 14.49 7.92
N ALA A 38 0.26 13.49 8.67
CA ALA A 38 -0.04 13.60 10.10
C ALA A 38 1.21 13.95 10.92
N TRP A 39 2.33 13.26 10.64
CA TRP A 39 3.63 13.49 11.28
C TRP A 39 4.08 14.95 11.12
N LYS A 40 3.99 15.48 9.89
CA LYS A 40 4.32 16.88 9.61
C LYS A 40 3.34 17.86 10.25
N ALA A 41 2.05 17.53 10.29
CA ALA A 41 1.02 18.39 10.89
C ALA A 41 1.15 18.53 12.41
N GLN A 42 1.74 17.53 13.08
CA GLN A 42 1.99 17.53 14.52
C GLN A 42 3.37 18.12 14.90
N GLY A 43 4.13 18.62 13.92
CA GLY A 43 5.41 19.29 14.15
C GLY A 43 6.61 18.36 14.38
N HIS A 44 6.44 17.05 14.19
CA HIS A 44 7.55 16.10 14.32
C HIS A 44 8.53 16.18 13.15
N THR A 45 9.82 16.00 13.46
CA THR A 45 10.88 15.96 12.46
C THR A 45 11.08 14.53 11.93
N LEU A 46 11.72 14.40 10.76
CA LEU A 46 11.99 13.08 10.18
C LEU A 46 13.14 12.33 10.86
N ASP A 47 13.93 13.03 11.69
CA ASP A 47 15.09 12.47 12.38
C ASP A 47 14.72 11.75 13.68
N GLU A 48 13.47 11.90 14.11
CA GLU A 48 12.84 11.18 15.22
C GLU A 48 12.36 9.78 14.80
N LEU A 49 12.27 9.49 13.50
CA LEU A 49 11.86 8.19 12.97
C LEU A 49 13.06 7.24 12.91
N ALA A 50 12.89 6.03 13.44
CA ALA A 50 13.90 4.97 13.39
C ALA A 50 14.26 4.58 11.95
N PHE A 51 13.28 4.63 11.04
CA PHE A 51 13.45 4.25 9.65
C PHE A 51 12.94 5.36 8.73
N LYS A 52 13.83 5.81 7.84
CA LYS A 52 13.52 6.80 6.80
C LYS A 52 13.46 6.11 5.45
N ALA A 53 12.29 6.16 4.81
CA ALA A 53 12.15 5.65 3.45
C ALA A 53 13.05 6.48 2.49
N PRO A 54 13.86 5.83 1.64
CA PRO A 54 14.83 6.53 0.78
C PRO A 54 14.16 7.42 -0.28
N LEU A 55 12.98 7.02 -0.77
CA LEU A 55 12.20 7.75 -1.79
C LEU A 55 11.12 8.67 -1.19
N ASP A 56 11.08 8.77 0.14
CA ASP A 56 10.16 9.61 0.88
C ASP A 56 8.67 9.45 0.44
N ILE A 57 7.83 10.47 0.63
CA ILE A 57 6.42 10.52 0.21
C ILE A 57 6.28 10.30 -1.31
N TRP A 58 7.25 10.75 -2.11
CA TRP A 58 7.22 10.64 -3.57
C TRP A 58 7.14 9.19 -4.05
N GLY A 59 7.89 8.28 -3.42
CA GLY A 59 7.81 6.85 -3.72
C GLY A 59 6.43 6.28 -3.48
N SER A 60 5.75 6.70 -2.40
CA SER A 60 4.38 6.27 -2.11
C SER A 60 3.33 6.90 -3.03
N CYS A 61 3.50 8.16 -3.42
CA CYS A 61 2.64 8.80 -4.41
C CYS A 61 2.74 8.10 -5.78
N PHE A 62 3.96 7.77 -6.20
CA PHE A 62 4.19 7.03 -7.45
C PHE A 62 3.63 5.60 -7.37
N GLY A 63 3.87 4.89 -6.27
CA GLY A 63 3.28 3.57 -6.02
C GLY A 63 1.75 3.60 -6.04
N LEU A 64 1.13 4.58 -5.40
CA LEU A 64 -0.32 4.76 -5.41
C LEU A 64 -0.85 5.04 -6.82
N LEU A 65 -0.17 5.92 -7.57
CA LEU A 65 -0.52 6.21 -8.97
C LEU A 65 -0.46 4.94 -9.84
N LEU A 66 0.60 4.13 -9.71
CA LEU A 66 0.72 2.87 -10.46
C LEU A 66 -0.39 1.88 -10.10
N ASN A 67 -0.73 1.73 -8.82
CA ASN A 67 -1.84 0.86 -8.41
C ASN A 67 -3.17 1.32 -9.02
N ILE A 68 -3.44 2.64 -9.05
CA ILE A 68 -4.64 3.20 -9.69
C ILE A 68 -4.64 2.94 -11.20
N LEU A 69 -3.51 3.15 -11.88
CA LEU A 69 -3.38 2.89 -13.32
C LEU A 69 -3.60 1.41 -13.63
N CYS A 70 -3.06 0.49 -12.83
CA CYS A 70 -3.28 -0.94 -12.97
C CYS A 70 -4.76 -1.30 -12.77
N LEU A 71 -5.47 -0.69 -11.81
CA LEU A 71 -6.90 -0.90 -11.61
C LEU A 71 -7.74 -0.39 -12.79
N ILE A 72 -7.36 0.74 -13.40
CA ILE A 72 -7.99 1.29 -14.61
C ILE A 72 -7.74 0.37 -15.81
N ALA A 73 -6.50 -0.09 -16.01
CA ALA A 73 -6.16 -1.02 -17.08
C ALA A 73 -6.92 -2.34 -16.94
N GLN A 74 -7.01 -2.88 -15.71
CA GLN A 74 -7.76 -4.09 -15.43
C GLN A 74 -9.27 -3.90 -15.67
N PHE A 75 -9.82 -2.73 -15.31
CA PHE A 75 -11.21 -2.39 -15.61
C PHE A 75 -11.46 -2.33 -17.12
N TYR A 76 -10.57 -1.69 -17.88
CA TYR A 76 -10.66 -1.62 -19.33
C TYR A 76 -10.66 -3.02 -19.97
N LEU A 77 -9.75 -3.90 -19.55
CA LEU A 77 -9.70 -5.28 -20.04
C LEU A 77 -10.93 -6.11 -19.66
N ALA A 78 -11.55 -5.82 -18.51
CA ALA A 78 -12.79 -6.48 -18.09
C ALA A 78 -14.00 -6.04 -18.93
N VAL A 79 -14.06 -4.79 -19.38
CA VAL A 79 -15.15 -4.25 -20.22
C VAL A 79 -14.93 -4.57 -21.70
N PHE A 80 -13.70 -4.42 -22.19
CA PHE A 80 -13.29 -4.65 -23.58
C PHE A 80 -12.25 -5.77 -23.66
N PRO A 81 -12.66 -7.04 -23.56
CA PRO A 81 -11.74 -8.16 -23.72
C PRO A 81 -11.23 -8.24 -25.17
N LEU A 82 -9.92 -8.40 -25.34
CA LEU A 82 -9.25 -8.35 -26.66
C LEU A 82 -9.69 -9.44 -27.64
N ASN A 83 -10.17 -10.59 -27.14
CA ASN A 83 -10.41 -11.80 -27.93
C ASN A 83 -11.86 -12.31 -27.85
N SER A 84 -12.82 -11.52 -27.38
CA SER A 84 -14.23 -11.96 -27.23
C SER A 84 -15.20 -10.78 -27.18
N PRO A 85 -16.50 -10.97 -27.50
CA PRO A 85 -17.51 -9.95 -27.27
C PRO A 85 -17.64 -9.64 -25.78
N SER A 86 -17.93 -8.38 -25.45
CA SER A 86 -18.19 -7.97 -24.07
C SER A 86 -19.42 -8.71 -23.54
N SER A 87 -19.24 -9.40 -22.41
CA SER A 87 -20.29 -10.15 -21.72
C SER A 87 -20.22 -9.87 -20.23
N ALA A 88 -21.37 -9.73 -19.57
CA ALA A 88 -21.43 -9.54 -18.13
C ALA A 88 -20.69 -10.65 -17.37
N LYS A 89 -20.74 -11.90 -17.86
CA LYS A 89 -20.00 -13.02 -17.26
C LYS A 89 -18.49 -12.79 -17.30
N ALA A 90 -17.96 -12.33 -18.45
CA ALA A 90 -16.54 -12.06 -18.62
C ALA A 90 -16.07 -10.87 -17.77
N PHE A 91 -16.91 -9.84 -17.65
CA PHE A 91 -16.64 -8.70 -16.77
C PHE A 91 -16.52 -9.14 -15.30
N PHE A 92 -17.49 -9.89 -14.79
CA PHE A 92 -17.43 -10.38 -13.42
C PHE A 92 -16.27 -11.35 -13.21
N GLU A 93 -15.97 -12.25 -14.15
CA GLU A 93 -14.80 -13.12 -14.07
C GLU A 93 -13.47 -12.35 -13.94
N ALA A 94 -13.34 -11.22 -14.64
CA ALA A 94 -12.12 -10.42 -14.66
C ALA A 94 -12.04 -9.33 -13.57
N TYR A 95 -13.18 -8.91 -13.00
CA TYR A 95 -13.26 -7.73 -12.13
C TYR A 95 -14.07 -7.92 -10.84
N LEU A 96 -14.44 -9.16 -10.45
CA LEU A 96 -15.27 -9.43 -9.26
C LEU A 96 -14.67 -8.88 -7.95
N ALA A 97 -13.34 -8.85 -7.83
CA ALA A 97 -12.68 -8.48 -6.58
C ALA A 97 -13.03 -7.06 -6.14
N THR A 98 -13.07 -6.12 -7.09
CA THR A 98 -13.31 -4.71 -6.84
C THR A 98 -14.66 -4.42 -6.19
N PRO A 99 -15.82 -4.83 -6.76
CA PRO A 99 -17.11 -4.61 -6.12
C PRO A 99 -17.22 -5.34 -4.78
N ILE A 100 -16.65 -6.54 -4.64
CA ILE A 100 -16.62 -7.25 -3.34
C ILE A 100 -15.91 -6.40 -2.28
N ILE A 101 -14.68 -5.97 -2.55
CA ILE A 101 -13.88 -5.17 -1.62
C ILE A 101 -14.58 -3.85 -1.31
N LEU A 102 -15.15 -3.19 -2.31
CA LEU A 102 -15.90 -1.94 -2.15
C LEU A 102 -17.13 -2.14 -1.26
N THR A 103 -17.91 -3.20 -1.46
CA THR A 103 -19.08 -3.52 -0.64
C THR A 103 -18.66 -3.77 0.81
N PHE A 104 -17.64 -4.59 1.06
CA PHE A 104 -17.14 -4.83 2.42
C PHE A 104 -16.64 -3.54 3.08
N TYR A 105 -15.92 -2.69 2.34
CA TYR A 105 -15.48 -1.39 2.83
C TYR A 105 -16.65 -0.47 3.19
N LEU A 106 -17.66 -0.38 2.32
CA LEU A 106 -18.84 0.45 2.55
C LEU A 106 -19.67 -0.06 3.74
N VAL A 107 -19.90 -1.36 3.86
CA VAL A 107 -20.60 -1.97 5.00
C VAL A 107 -19.87 -1.64 6.30
N TRP A 108 -18.55 -1.84 6.34
CA TRP A 108 -17.74 -1.51 7.52
C TRP A 108 -17.81 -0.01 7.85
N LYS A 109 -17.72 0.87 6.84
CA LYS A 109 -17.75 2.32 7.02
C LYS A 109 -19.10 2.83 7.50
N ILE A 110 -20.20 2.29 6.97
CA ILE A 110 -21.57 2.63 7.39
C ILE A 110 -21.83 2.11 8.81
N TRP A 111 -21.35 0.91 9.14
CA TRP A 111 -21.56 0.32 10.46
C TRP A 111 -20.75 1.03 11.56
N LYS A 112 -19.46 1.30 11.31
CA LYS A 112 -18.57 1.97 12.27
C LYS A 112 -18.70 3.50 12.27
N ARG A 113 -19.36 4.09 11.26
CA ARG A 113 -19.57 5.54 11.12
C ARG A 113 -18.32 6.37 11.40
N THR A 114 -17.17 5.89 10.94
CA THR A 114 -15.90 6.55 11.22
C THR A 114 -15.80 7.86 10.42
N PRO A 115 -15.42 8.98 11.05
CA PRO A 115 -15.19 10.22 10.33
C PRO A 115 -13.98 10.07 9.41
N PHE A 116 -13.96 10.82 8.30
CA PHE A 116 -12.76 10.93 7.49
C PHE A 116 -11.62 11.48 8.36
N MET A 117 -10.56 10.69 8.51
CA MET A 117 -9.43 11.03 9.38
C MET A 117 -8.72 12.26 8.84
N ARG A 118 -8.67 13.31 9.67
CA ARG A 118 -7.88 14.51 9.36
C ARG A 118 -6.45 14.24 9.80
N PRO A 119 -5.42 14.62 9.01
CA PRO A 119 -4.02 14.42 9.39
C PRO A 119 -3.68 14.95 10.79
N SER A 120 -4.29 16.06 11.21
CA SER A 120 -4.06 16.68 12.52
C SER A 120 -4.67 15.93 13.71
N THR A 121 -5.64 15.04 13.50
CA THR A 121 -6.35 14.31 14.57
C THR A 121 -5.98 12.83 14.59
N ILE A 122 -5.02 12.39 13.78
CA ILE A 122 -4.52 11.02 13.77
C ILE A 122 -3.67 10.82 15.02
N ASP A 123 -4.00 9.81 15.80
CA ASP A 123 -3.20 9.41 16.96
C ASP A 123 -1.91 8.71 16.50
N LEU A 124 -0.76 9.32 16.79
CA LEU A 124 0.58 8.82 16.45
C LEU A 124 1.35 8.31 17.67
N ASP A 125 0.84 8.53 18.88
CA ASP A 125 1.57 8.32 20.13
C ASP A 125 1.09 7.08 20.88
N THR A 126 -0.19 6.70 20.75
CA THR A 126 -0.71 5.51 21.42
C THR A 126 0.00 4.24 20.93
N GLY A 127 0.65 3.53 21.86
CA GLY A 127 1.37 2.28 21.58
C GLY A 127 2.82 2.45 21.11
N ARG A 128 3.36 3.67 21.10
CA ARG A 128 4.74 3.94 20.70
C ARG A 128 5.73 3.42 21.74
N ARG A 129 6.61 2.47 21.35
CA ARG A 129 7.77 2.03 22.15
C ARG A 129 8.87 3.11 22.12
N LEU A 130 8.62 4.22 22.80
CA LEU A 130 9.45 5.42 22.76
C LEU A 130 10.84 5.27 23.39
N LEU A 131 10.96 4.51 24.47
CA LEU A 131 12.20 4.46 25.27
C LEU A 131 13.31 3.61 24.61
N ASP A 132 12.96 2.44 24.06
CA ASP A 132 13.94 1.59 23.35
C ASP A 132 14.31 2.18 21.98
N ALA A 133 13.35 2.73 21.24
CA ALA A 133 13.59 3.16 19.86
C ALA A 133 14.55 4.35 19.76
N GLN A 134 14.41 5.36 20.63
CA GLN A 134 15.29 6.54 20.62
C GLN A 134 16.74 6.17 20.97
N GLN A 135 16.92 5.31 21.99
CA GLN A 135 18.24 4.85 22.43
C GLN A 135 18.94 4.05 21.32
N LEU A 136 18.24 3.12 20.67
CA LEU A 136 18.77 2.35 19.54
C LEU A 136 19.14 3.23 18.35
N ILE A 137 18.37 4.29 18.07
CA ILE A 137 18.67 5.24 16.99
C ILE A 137 19.95 6.03 17.30
N ASP A 138 20.11 6.47 18.55
CA ASP A 138 21.29 7.22 18.96
C ASP A 138 22.53 6.32 18.99
N GLU A 139 22.40 5.06 19.43
CA GLU A 139 23.41 4.01 19.32
C GLU A 139 23.80 3.75 17.86
N GLU A 140 22.85 3.53 16.95
CA GLU A 140 23.15 3.37 15.52
C GLU A 140 23.83 4.61 14.92
N LYS A 141 23.39 5.82 15.29
CA LYS A 141 24.00 7.08 14.81
C LYS A 141 25.43 7.22 15.30
N THR A 142 25.72 6.84 16.55
CA THR A 142 27.08 6.85 17.10
C THR A 142 27.96 5.79 16.44
N GLU A 143 27.45 4.58 16.20
CA GLU A 143 28.17 3.55 15.46
C GLU A 143 28.48 3.97 14.02
N ARG A 144 27.49 4.54 13.30
CA ARG A 144 27.68 5.06 11.93
C ARG A 144 28.67 6.23 11.87
N ARG A 145 28.77 7.05 12.93
CA ARG A 145 29.80 8.10 13.05
C ARG A 145 31.19 7.50 13.20
N ASN A 146 31.30 6.38 13.91
CA ASN A 146 32.55 5.67 14.15
C ASN A 146 32.95 4.73 13.00
N TRP A 147 32.14 4.59 11.94
CA TRP A 147 32.48 3.72 10.81
C TRP A 147 33.68 4.26 10.00
N PRO A 148 34.66 3.39 9.69
CA PRO A 148 35.77 3.75 8.81
C PRO A 148 35.27 4.05 7.39
N ILE A 149 36.01 4.92 6.69
CA ILE A 149 35.63 5.48 5.39
C ILE A 149 35.32 4.40 4.34
N TRP A 150 36.07 3.28 4.35
CA TRP A 150 35.83 2.17 3.42
C TRP A 150 34.45 1.52 3.57
N LYS A 151 33.95 1.40 4.81
CA LYS A 151 32.62 0.82 5.10
C LYS A 151 31.49 1.75 4.65
N ARG A 152 31.69 3.08 4.74
CA ARG A 152 30.74 4.08 4.22
C ARG A 152 30.65 4.07 2.70
N ILE A 153 31.78 3.95 2.01
CA ILE A 153 31.83 3.91 0.55
C ILE A 153 31.17 2.63 0.03
N PHE A 154 31.44 1.48 0.64
CA PHE A 154 30.80 0.21 0.27
C PHE A 154 29.27 0.29 0.34
N HIS A 155 28.74 0.87 1.43
CA HIS A 155 27.29 0.94 1.68
C HIS A 155 26.53 1.95 0.79
N ILE A 156 27.24 2.88 0.14
CA ILE A 156 26.65 3.80 -0.85
C ILE A 156 26.47 3.10 -2.20
N PHE A 157 27.34 2.14 -2.52
CA PHE A 157 27.34 1.41 -3.78
C PHE A 157 26.67 0.03 -3.72
N PHE A 158 26.50 -0.54 -2.53
CA PHE A 158 25.95 -1.88 -2.28
C PHE A 158 25.06 -1.88 -1.03
#